data_AF-A0A1B3E376-F1
#
_entry.id   AF-A0A1B3E376-F1
#
_cell.length_a   1.000
_cell.length_b   1.000
_cell.length_c   1.000
_cell.angle_alpha   90.00
_cell.angle_beta   90.00
_cell.angle_gamma   90.00
#
_symmetry.space_group_name_H-M   'P 1'
#
loop_
_entity.id
_entity.type
_entity.pdbx_description
1 polymer ?
#
loop_
_entity_poly.entity_id
_entity_poly.type
_entity_poly.pdbx_seq_one_letter_code
_entity_poly.pdbx_strand_id
1 'polypeptide(L)'
;MGRRATASARTAITLARIVQAGVVPMDTAAVCSEVQRTWNRPDAAQWADAYSHVFPHYQLLIESYLKTQQVTKDNEVLDSQR
;
A
#
# COMPACT_ATOMS: atom_id res chain seq x y z
N MET A 1 -7.71 10.16 -36.92
CA MET A 1 -6.78 9.01 -37.03
C MET A 1 -5.56 9.30 -36.13
N GLY A 2 -5.70 9.07 -34.82
CA GLY A 2 -4.72 9.50 -33.80
C GLY A 2 -4.26 8.32 -32.97
N ARG A 3 -2.99 7.95 -33.13
CA ARG A 3 -2.37 6.77 -32.51
C ARG A 3 -1.94 7.11 -31.08
N ARG A 4 -2.87 7.03 -30.11
CA ARG A 4 -2.57 7.06 -28.66
C ARG A 4 -2.65 5.64 -28.10
N ALA A 5 -1.64 4.78 -28.28
CA ALA A 5 -1.63 3.46 -27.63
C ALA A 5 -0.27 2.70 -27.64
N THR A 6 0.90 3.36 -27.57
CA THR A 6 2.18 2.62 -27.71
C THR A 6 2.91 2.29 -26.41
N ALA A 7 2.59 2.92 -25.27
CA ALA A 7 3.25 2.60 -24.00
C ALA A 7 2.78 1.26 -23.38
N SER A 8 1.50 0.89 -23.56
CA SER A 8 0.90 -0.32 -22.97
C SER A 8 1.33 -1.62 -23.68
N ALA A 9 1.54 -1.57 -25.00
CA ALA A 9 1.80 -2.77 -25.80
C ALA A 9 3.14 -3.47 -25.46
N ARG A 10 4.19 -2.72 -25.09
CA ARG A 10 5.51 -3.32 -24.76
C ARG A 10 5.47 -4.09 -23.44
N THR A 11 4.89 -3.49 -22.39
CA THR A 11 4.75 -4.13 -21.08
C THR A 11 3.93 -5.41 -21.19
N ALA A 12 2.85 -5.39 -21.99
CA ALA A 12 2.03 -6.57 -22.22
C ALA A 12 2.79 -7.74 -22.87
N ILE A 13 3.66 -7.47 -23.85
CA ILE A 13 4.48 -8.51 -24.50
C ILE A 13 5.50 -9.08 -23.51
N THR A 14 6.17 -8.23 -22.74
CA THR A 14 7.12 -8.69 -21.71
C THR A 14 6.42 -9.55 -20.66
N LEU A 15 5.27 -9.10 -20.17
CA LEU A 15 4.46 -9.84 -19.21
C LEU A 15 4.03 -11.20 -19.77
N ALA A 16 3.58 -11.25 -21.03
CA ALA A 16 3.20 -12.49 -21.69
C ALA A 16 4.37 -13.50 -21.77
N ARG A 17 5.60 -13.04 -22.05
CA ARG A 17 6.79 -13.92 -22.08
C ARG A 17 7.14 -14.47 -20.69
N ILE A 18 7.03 -13.63 -19.66
CA ILE A 18 7.26 -14.04 -18.27
C ILE A 18 6.26 -15.13 -17.85
N VAL A 19 4.98 -14.92 -18.14
CA VAL A 19 3.91 -15.89 -17.86
C VAL A 19 4.09 -17.18 -18.66
N GLN A 20 4.45 -17.09 -19.95
CA GLN A 20 4.73 -18.26 -20.80
C GLN A 20 5.89 -19.12 -20.28
N ALA A 21 6.86 -18.50 -19.59
CA ALA A 21 7.94 -19.22 -18.91
C ALA A 21 7.53 -19.86 -17.57
N GLY A 22 6.25 -19.78 -17.20
CA GLY A 22 5.69 -20.37 -15.98
C GLY A 22 5.83 -19.49 -14.73
N VAL A 23 6.28 -18.24 -14.87
CA VAL A 23 6.37 -17.31 -13.73
C VAL A 23 4.98 -16.74 -13.42
N VAL A 24 4.66 -16.60 -12.13
CA VAL A 24 3.45 -15.92 -11.65
C VAL A 24 3.79 -14.47 -11.29
N PRO A 25 3.40 -13.47 -12.10
CA PRO A 25 3.67 -12.08 -11.80
C PRO A 25 2.85 -11.62 -10.60
N MET A 26 3.48 -10.88 -9.70
CA MET A 26 2.85 -10.33 -8.51
C MET A 26 3.46 -8.95 -8.22
N ASP A 27 2.69 -8.07 -7.59
CA ASP A 27 3.18 -6.75 -7.20
C ASP A 27 3.92 -6.79 -5.86
N THR A 28 4.59 -5.68 -5.53
CA THR A 28 5.37 -5.57 -4.29
C THR A 28 4.50 -5.76 -3.05
N ALA A 29 3.25 -5.32 -3.08
CA ALA A 29 2.35 -5.44 -1.93
C ALA A 29 1.92 -6.89 -1.69
N ALA A 30 1.68 -7.65 -2.76
CA ALA A 30 1.43 -9.09 -2.70
C ALA A 30 2.63 -9.82 -2.10
N VAL A 31 3.86 -9.50 -2.55
CA VAL A 31 5.09 -10.06 -1.97
C VAL A 31 5.21 -9.73 -0.48
N CYS A 32 5.04 -8.46 -0.10
CA CYS A 32 5.03 -8.05 1.30
C CYS A 32 4.00 -8.84 2.11
N SER A 33 2.79 -9.03 1.57
CA SER A 33 1.70 -9.75 2.23
C SER A 33 1.97 -11.23 2.38
N GLU A 34 2.63 -11.86 1.40
CA GLU A 34 3.02 -13.27 1.49
C GLU A 34 4.10 -13.50 2.55
N VAL A 35 5.09 -12.61 2.65
CA VAL A 35 6.12 -12.70 3.71
C VAL A 35 5.49 -12.41 5.06
N GLN A 36 4.61 -11.41 5.14
CA GLN A 36 3.93 -11.02 6.36
C GLN A 36 2.97 -12.13 6.85
N ARG A 37 2.08 -12.66 6.00
CA ARG A 37 1.02 -13.64 6.34
C ARG A 37 -0.07 -13.17 7.31
N THR A 38 0.26 -12.48 8.40
CA THR A 38 -0.69 -12.05 9.44
C THR A 38 -0.24 -10.78 10.14
N TRP A 39 -1.21 -9.96 10.55
CA TRP A 39 -1.00 -8.76 11.37
C TRP A 39 -0.86 -9.06 12.86
N ASN A 40 -1.28 -10.24 13.33
CA ASN A 40 -1.19 -10.61 14.74
C ASN A 40 0.24 -11.01 15.13
N ARG A 41 1.10 -10.01 15.32
CA ARG A 41 2.54 -10.18 15.57
C ARG A 41 3.15 -8.97 16.29
N PRO A 42 4.25 -9.16 17.05
CA PRO A 42 4.88 -8.07 17.82
C PRO A 42 5.51 -6.97 16.95
N ASP A 43 5.90 -7.28 15.72
CA ASP A 43 6.55 -6.39 14.75
C ASP A 43 5.55 -5.73 13.78
N ALA A 44 4.24 -5.78 14.06
CA ALA A 44 3.19 -5.25 13.18
C ALA A 44 3.41 -3.77 12.79
N ALA A 45 3.94 -2.94 13.70
CA ALA A 45 4.23 -1.54 13.40
C ALA A 45 5.35 -1.36 12.35
N GLN A 46 6.36 -2.23 12.36
CA GLN A 46 7.43 -2.19 11.34
C GLN A 46 6.89 -2.61 9.97
N TRP A 47 5.95 -3.56 9.94
CA TRP A 47 5.23 -3.90 8.72
C TRP A 47 4.38 -2.74 8.21
N ALA A 48 3.66 -2.03 9.08
CA ALA A 48 2.89 -0.86 8.69
C ALA A 48 3.77 0.23 8.03
N ASP A 49 4.97 0.45 8.57
CA ASP A 49 5.97 1.33 7.96
C ASP A 49 6.45 0.81 6.60
N ALA A 50 6.74 -0.48 6.46
CA ALA A 50 7.09 -1.06 5.15
C ALA A 50 5.97 -0.86 4.10
N TYR A 51 4.70 -1.04 4.50
CA TYR A 51 3.56 -0.80 3.61
C TYR A 51 3.37 0.68 3.24
N SER A 52 3.79 1.64 4.08
CA SER A 52 3.71 3.07 3.75
C SER A 52 4.65 3.45 2.59
N HIS A 53 5.78 2.73 2.44
CA HIS A 53 6.70 2.90 1.32
C HIS A 53 6.16 2.31 0.00
N VAL A 54 5.35 1.26 0.08
CA VAL A 54 4.69 0.64 -1.09
C VAL A 54 3.43 1.42 -1.48
N PHE A 55 2.68 1.89 -0.48
CA PHE A 55 1.46 2.67 -0.62
C PHE A 55 1.58 4.00 0.11
N PRO A 56 2.04 5.08 -0.56
CA PRO A 56 2.24 6.39 0.09
C PRO A 56 0.98 6.93 0.81
N HIS A 57 -0.22 6.59 0.32
CA HIS A 57 -1.47 7.00 0.93
C HIS A 57 -1.78 6.33 2.28
N TYR A 58 -1.15 5.19 2.59
CA TYR A 58 -1.35 4.53 3.89
C TYR A 58 -0.72 5.30 5.03
N GLN A 59 0.36 6.03 4.78
CA GLN A 59 0.96 6.92 5.76
C GLN A 59 -0.06 7.92 6.31
N LEU A 60 -0.81 8.57 5.40
CA LEU A 60 -1.85 9.53 5.77
C LEU A 60 -2.97 8.90 6.60
N LEU A 61 -3.38 7.67 6.24
CA LEU A 61 -4.41 6.94 6.99
C LEU A 61 -3.94 6.60 8.42
N ILE A 62 -2.69 6.15 8.55
CA ILE A 62 -2.08 5.81 9.85
C ILE A 62 -2.00 7.08 10.72
N GLU A 63 -1.47 8.17 10.19
CA GLU A 63 -1.33 9.45 10.90
C GLU A 63 -2.69 9.99 11.36
N SER A 64 -3.70 9.98 10.47
CA SER A 64 -5.06 10.41 10.79
C SER A 64 -5.69 9.58 11.91
N TYR A 65 -5.53 8.25 11.86
CA TYR A 65 -6.04 7.35 12.88
C TYR A 65 -5.36 7.57 14.23
N LEU A 66 -4.02 7.71 14.25
CA LEU A 66 -3.25 7.97 15.46
C LEU A 66 -3.65 9.31 16.10
N LYS A 67 -3.83 10.38 15.31
CA LYS A 67 -4.31 11.67 15.83
C LYS A 67 -5.70 11.55 16.43
N THR A 68 -6.61 10.80 15.81
CA THR A 68 -7.97 10.57 16.32
C THR A 68 -7.95 9.84 17.68
N GLN A 69 -7.07 8.84 17.84
CA GLN A 69 -6.88 8.18 19.13
C GLN A 69 -6.31 9.13 20.18
N GLN A 70 -5.35 9.98 19.80
CA GLN A 70 -4.73 10.94 20.72
C GLN A 70 -5.73 11.95 21.26
N VAL A 71 -6.52 12.57 20.37
CA VAL A 71 -7.61 13.50 20.73
C VAL A 71 -8.57 12.88 21.74
N THR A 72 -8.91 11.60 21.53
CA THR A 72 -9.81 10.85 22.44
C THR A 72 -9.17 10.62 23.81
N LYS A 73 -7.88 10.23 23.84
CA LYS A 73 -7.14 9.97 25.10
C LYS A 73 -6.92 11.25 25.91
N ASP A 74 -6.64 12.34 25.22
CA ASP A 74 -6.31 13.63 25.83
C ASP A 74 -7.57 14.47 26.16
N ASN A 75 -8.76 14.00 25.77
CA ASN A 75 -10.01 14.75 25.85
C ASN A 75 -9.89 16.16 25.22
N GLU A 76 -9.20 16.25 24.07
CA GLU A 76 -9.07 17.52 23.35
C GLU A 76 -10.46 18.04 22.95
N VAL A 77 -10.70 19.34 23.17
CA VAL A 77 -11.91 20.02 22.69
C VAL A 77 -11.90 20.04 21.16
N LEU A 78 -12.99 19.60 20.54
CA LEU A 78 -13.15 19.60 19.09
C LEU A 78 -12.91 21.00 18.52
N ASP A 79 -12.23 21.11 17.38
CA ASP A 79 -12.00 22.40 16.73
C ASP A 79 -13.32 23.12 16.35
N SER A 80 -14.42 22.39 16.17
CA SER A 80 -15.75 22.98 15.95
C SER A 80 -16.35 23.66 17.19
N GLN A 81 -15.76 23.41 18.37
CA GLN A 81 -16.19 23.97 19.65
C GLN A 81 -15.20 25.00 20.21
N ARG A 82 -14.14 25.33 19.47
CA ARG A 82 -13.26 26.47 19.72
C ARG A 82 -13.75 27.70 18.98
#